data_AF-X1BEF5-F1
#
_entry.id   AF-X1BEF5-F1
#
_cell.length_a   1.000
_cell.length_b   1.000
_cell.length_c   1.000
_cell.angle_alpha   90.00
_cell.angle_beta   90.00
_cell.angle_gamma   90.00
#
_symmetry.space_group_name_H-M   'P 1'
#
loop_
_entity.id
_entity.type
_entity.pdbx_description
1 polymer ?
#
loop_
_entity_poly.entity_id
_entity_poly.type
_entity_poly.pdbx_seq_one_letter_code
_entity_poly.pdbx_strand_id
1 'polypeptide(L)'
;MHIRFLGTGGAEGIPAMGCECDHCKRARQEGGRLVRKRPAVLFSLPGYELLLDAPPDIRELLETNSARKIDGIFLSHEHFDHAGGLEEFLYWCEDVDLFAEPRVYQRLIRKNWGEQLPEITFHFAFHPGVTINFKDFFFTPFEVHHSVPCFGLALYLG
;
A
#
# COMPACT_ATOMS: atom_id res chain seq x y z
N MET A 1 9.73 -5.47 15.12
CA MET A 1 9.06 -4.68 14.08
C MET A 1 10.07 -3.79 13.41
N HIS A 2 10.13 -3.82 12.08
CA HIS A 2 10.91 -2.88 11.26
C HIS A 2 9.97 -2.19 10.27
N ILE A 3 10.12 -0.88 10.09
CA ILE A 3 9.25 -0.08 9.21
C ILE A 3 10.11 0.48 8.08
N ARG A 4 9.73 0.19 6.83
CA ARG A 4 10.41 0.71 5.64
C ARG A 4 9.44 1.51 4.79
N PHE A 5 9.74 2.78 4.60
CA PHE A 5 9.02 3.64 3.66
C PHE A 5 9.55 3.39 2.25
N LEU A 6 8.79 2.65 1.44
CA LEU A 6 9.18 2.34 0.06
C LEU A 6 8.94 3.55 -0.85
N GLY A 7 7.84 4.27 -0.62
CA GLY A 7 7.53 5.53 -1.28
C GLY A 7 6.88 6.54 -0.33
N THR A 8 7.12 7.83 -0.58
CA THR A 8 6.78 8.93 0.35
C THR A 8 6.22 10.18 -0.34
N GLY A 9 5.77 10.04 -1.58
CA GLY A 9 5.10 11.08 -2.36
C GLY A 9 3.59 10.96 -2.31
N GLY A 10 2.90 11.93 -2.93
CA GLY A 10 1.49 11.82 -3.28
C GLY A 10 1.28 11.19 -4.67
N ALA A 11 0.05 11.24 -5.18
CA ALA A 11 -0.34 10.71 -6.49
C ALA A 11 0.54 11.19 -7.65
N GLU A 12 0.96 12.45 -7.58
CA GLU A 12 1.76 13.15 -8.59
C GLU A 12 3.23 12.70 -8.61
N GLY A 13 3.71 12.15 -7.49
CA GLY A 13 5.13 11.88 -7.24
C GLY A 13 6.00 13.14 -7.26
N ILE A 14 7.29 12.95 -6.96
CA ILE A 14 8.31 14.00 -7.13
C ILE A 14 9.46 13.38 -7.91
N PRO A 15 9.90 13.97 -9.04
CA PRO A 15 9.34 15.17 -9.67
C PRO A 15 7.97 14.92 -10.30
N ALA A 16 7.05 15.89 -10.17
CA ALA A 16 5.76 15.83 -10.85
C ALA A 16 5.93 16.02 -12.37
N MET A 17 5.04 15.40 -13.15
CA MET A 17 5.08 15.45 -14.63
C MET A 17 4.99 16.89 -15.13
N GLY A 18 5.97 17.32 -15.95
CA GLY A 18 6.01 18.66 -16.54
C GLY A 18 6.23 19.83 -15.57
N CYS A 19 6.40 19.58 -14.26
CA CYS A 19 6.57 20.65 -13.28
C CYS A 19 7.97 21.27 -13.35
N GLU A 20 8.07 22.59 -13.49
CA GLU A 20 9.33 23.32 -13.63
C GLU A 20 9.74 24.10 -12.36
N CYS A 21 9.15 23.79 -11.20
CA CYS A 21 9.58 24.37 -9.94
C CYS A 21 10.99 23.92 -9.54
N ASP A 22 11.66 24.70 -8.69
CA ASP A 22 13.05 24.45 -8.30
C ASP A 22 13.26 23.05 -7.69
N HIS A 23 12.30 22.58 -6.90
CA HIS A 23 12.39 21.24 -6.30
C HIS A 23 12.30 20.13 -7.35
N CYS A 24 11.38 20.21 -8.31
CA CYS A 24 11.24 19.19 -9.36
C CYS A 24 12.45 19.19 -10.31
N LYS A 25 12.96 20.36 -10.70
CA LYS A 25 14.19 20.48 -11.50
C LYS A 25 15.36 19.82 -10.78
N ARG A 26 15.54 20.14 -9.51
CA ARG A 26 16.60 19.58 -8.67
C ARG A 26 16.45 18.07 -8.48
N ALA A 27 15.24 17.58 -8.23
CA ALA A 27 14.96 16.14 -8.11
C ALA A 27 15.30 15.38 -9.40
N ARG A 28 15.03 15.96 -10.59
CA ARG A 28 15.45 15.38 -11.88
C ARG A 28 16.96 15.33 -12.07
N GLN A 29 17.68 16.34 -11.58
CA GLN A 29 19.13 16.46 -11.74
C GLN A 29 19.91 15.61 -10.73
N GLU A 30 19.55 15.68 -9.44
CA GLU A 30 20.28 15.04 -8.35
C GLU A 30 19.77 13.62 -8.04
N GLY A 31 18.50 13.31 -8.34
CA GLY A 31 17.89 12.04 -8.01
C GLY A 31 17.86 11.74 -6.50
N GLY A 32 17.99 10.46 -6.15
CA GLY A 32 18.09 9.98 -4.77
C GLY A 32 16.91 10.40 -3.89
N ARG A 33 17.20 10.89 -2.68
CA ARG A 33 16.20 11.28 -1.66
C ARG A 33 15.23 12.40 -2.06
N LEU A 34 15.49 13.09 -3.17
CA LEU A 34 14.59 14.12 -3.70
C LEU A 34 13.46 13.53 -4.54
N VAL A 35 13.65 12.31 -5.05
CA VAL A 35 12.63 11.59 -5.79
C VAL A 35 11.68 10.94 -4.79
N ARG A 36 10.38 11.20 -4.94
CA ARG A 36 9.34 10.61 -4.11
C ARG A 36 8.36 9.84 -4.97
N LYS A 37 8.43 8.52 -4.87
CA LYS A 37 7.48 7.58 -5.45
C LYS A 37 6.18 7.56 -4.63
N ARG A 38 5.12 6.99 -5.20
CA ARG A 38 3.79 6.92 -4.58
C ARG A 38 3.81 6.15 -3.26
N PRO A 39 2.84 6.39 -2.36
CA PRO A 39 2.94 5.93 -0.99
C PRO A 39 2.90 4.40 -0.91
N ALA A 40 3.89 3.84 -0.21
CA ALA A 40 3.92 2.42 0.16
C ALA A 40 4.83 2.26 1.39
N VAL A 41 4.36 1.50 2.38
CA VAL A 41 5.13 1.22 3.60
C VAL A 41 5.14 -0.28 3.87
N LEU A 42 6.32 -0.85 4.06
CA LEU A 42 6.49 -2.25 4.45
C LEU A 42 6.72 -2.35 5.95
N PHE A 43 5.88 -3.12 6.63
CA PHE A 43 6.01 -3.49 8.03
C PHE A 43 6.51 -4.93 8.12
N SER A 44 7.75 -5.10 8.56
CA SER A 44 8.31 -6.41 8.89
C SER A 44 7.99 -6.73 10.35
N LEU A 45 7.00 -7.60 10.53
CA LEU A 45 6.44 -8.06 11.79
C LEU A 45 6.95 -9.47 12.08
N PRO A 46 6.79 -10.01 13.32
CA PRO A 46 7.24 -11.36 13.62
C PRO A 46 6.55 -12.38 12.70
N GLY A 47 7.31 -12.93 11.74
CA GLY A 47 6.84 -13.93 10.78
C GLY A 47 5.92 -13.41 9.67
N TYR A 48 5.72 -12.09 9.53
CA TYR A 48 4.74 -11.52 8.61
C TYR A 48 5.23 -10.20 7.99
N GLU A 49 5.19 -10.08 6.67
CA GLU A 49 5.50 -8.88 5.90
C GLU A 49 4.20 -8.23 5.42
N LEU A 50 3.79 -7.17 6.10
CA LEU A 50 2.56 -6.43 5.78
C LEU A 50 2.89 -5.18 4.97
N LEU A 51 2.39 -5.12 3.74
CA LEU A 51 2.45 -3.94 2.89
C LEU A 51 1.26 -3.01 3.16
N LEU A 52 1.51 -1.73 3.41
CA LEU A 52 0.49 -0.69 3.41
C LEU A 52 0.49 -0.01 2.05
N ASP A 53 -0.62 -0.19 1.34
CA ASP A 53 -0.89 0.26 -0.03
C ASP A 53 0.01 -0.36 -1.12
N ALA A 54 -0.57 -0.56 -2.30
CA ALA A 54 0.05 -1.11 -3.51
C ALA A 54 -0.10 -0.10 -4.68
N PRO A 55 0.73 0.95 -4.74
CA PRO A 55 0.73 1.93 -5.82
C PRO A 55 1.09 1.29 -7.17
N PRO A 56 0.82 1.93 -8.32
CA PRO A 56 1.11 1.38 -9.65
C PRO A 56 2.60 1.09 -9.91
N ASP A 57 3.50 1.73 -9.16
CA ASP A 57 4.95 1.52 -9.19
C ASP A 57 5.44 0.50 -8.14
N ILE A 58 4.53 -0.28 -7.52
CA ILE A 58 4.88 -1.22 -6.45
C ILE A 58 5.94 -2.25 -6.85
N ARG A 59 5.93 -2.75 -8.10
CA ARG A 59 6.96 -3.67 -8.60
C ARG A 59 8.36 -3.06 -8.49
N GLU A 60 8.53 -1.82 -8.95
CA GLU A 60 9.81 -1.09 -8.87
C GLU A 60 10.20 -0.86 -7.40
N LEU A 61 9.23 -0.49 -6.56
CA LEU A 61 9.44 -0.24 -5.14
C LEU A 61 9.91 -1.50 -4.39
N LEU A 62 9.29 -2.65 -4.64
CA LEU A 62 9.67 -3.92 -4.01
C LEU A 62 11.06 -4.38 -4.50
N GLU A 63 11.32 -4.29 -5.80
CA GLU A 63 12.60 -4.68 -6.39
C GLU A 63 13.77 -3.84 -5.85
N THR A 64 13.66 -2.51 -5.92
CA THR A 64 14.70 -1.58 -5.48
C THR A 64 14.97 -1.64 -3.97
N ASN A 65 13.98 -2.06 -3.18
CA ASN A 65 14.12 -2.26 -1.75
C ASN A 65 14.44 -3.72 -1.37
N SER A 66 14.65 -4.61 -2.34
CA SER A 66 14.89 -6.04 -2.11
C SER A 66 13.83 -6.69 -1.19
N ALA A 67 12.57 -6.26 -1.32
CA ALA A 67 11.44 -6.87 -0.63
C ALA A 67 10.98 -8.10 -1.42
N ARG A 68 11.27 -9.29 -0.90
CA ARG A 68 11.06 -10.58 -1.60
C ARG A 68 9.89 -11.39 -1.04
N LYS A 69 9.23 -10.88 0.00
CA LYS A 69 8.10 -11.52 0.66
C LYS A 69 7.09 -10.45 1.03
N ILE A 70 5.83 -10.74 0.74
CA ILE A 70 4.66 -9.95 1.12
C ILE A 70 3.61 -10.98 1.49
N ASP A 71 3.20 -10.99 2.75
CA ASP A 71 2.19 -11.93 3.27
C ASP A 71 0.80 -11.30 3.19
N GLY A 72 0.72 -9.97 3.34
CA GLY A 72 -0.55 -9.26 3.26
C GLY A 72 -0.40 -7.82 2.80
N ILE A 73 -1.50 -7.27 2.29
CA ILE A 73 -1.67 -5.89 1.86
C ILE A 73 -2.79 -5.29 2.70
N PHE A 74 -2.48 -4.28 3.49
CA PHE A 74 -3.47 -3.37 4.05
C PHE A 74 -3.70 -2.23 3.05
N LEU A 75 -4.91 -2.14 2.53
CA LEU A 75 -5.28 -1.04 1.64
C LEU A 75 -6.00 0.06 2.41
N SER A 76 -5.40 1.25 2.43
CA SER A 76 -5.97 2.41 3.10
C SER A 76 -7.26 2.88 2.42
N HIS A 77 -7.27 2.99 1.10
CA HIS A 77 -8.42 3.37 0.26
C HIS A 77 -8.18 3.04 -1.22
N GLU A 78 -9.19 3.24 -2.08
CA GLU A 78 -9.18 2.69 -3.45
C GLU A 78 -8.54 3.58 -4.53
N HIS A 79 -7.98 4.74 -4.20
CA HIS A 79 -7.40 5.60 -5.23
C HIS A 79 -6.26 4.91 -5.97
N PHE A 80 -6.08 5.27 -7.25
CA PHE A 80 -5.14 4.59 -8.13
C PHE A 80 -3.71 4.64 -7.62
N ASP A 81 -3.29 5.73 -7.00
CA ASP A 81 -1.97 5.88 -6.39
C ASP A 81 -1.77 5.05 -5.11
N HIS A 82 -2.79 4.35 -4.62
CA HIS A 82 -2.72 3.45 -3.47
C HIS A 82 -3.06 1.99 -3.84
N ALA A 83 -3.85 1.76 -4.88
CA ALA A 83 -4.33 0.43 -5.27
C ALA A 83 -3.92 -0.01 -6.69
N GLY A 84 -3.35 0.89 -7.49
CA GLY A 84 -3.12 0.68 -8.92
C GLY A 84 -2.15 -0.45 -9.26
N GLY A 85 -1.35 -0.91 -8.29
CA GLY A 85 -0.39 -1.99 -8.45
C GLY A 85 -0.86 -3.34 -7.93
N LEU A 86 -2.13 -3.51 -7.53
CA LEU A 86 -2.60 -4.83 -7.07
C LEU A 86 -2.43 -5.92 -8.14
N GLU A 87 -2.50 -5.59 -9.44
CA GLU A 87 -2.32 -6.52 -10.57
C GLU A 87 -0.95 -7.19 -10.56
N GLU A 88 0.05 -6.52 -9.97
CA GLU A 88 1.39 -7.06 -9.83
C GLU A 88 1.43 -8.35 -8.99
N PHE A 89 0.45 -8.51 -8.10
CA PHE A 89 0.35 -9.67 -7.23
C PHE A 89 -0.27 -10.90 -7.90
N LEU A 90 -0.85 -10.78 -9.11
CA LEU A 90 -1.20 -11.95 -9.95
C LEU A 90 0.00 -12.83 -10.28
N TYR A 91 1.19 -12.22 -10.33
CA TYR A 91 2.44 -12.89 -10.65
C TYR A 91 3.31 -13.12 -9.40
N TRP A 92 2.75 -12.88 -8.22
CA TRP A 92 3.44 -13.15 -6.96
C TRP A 92 3.46 -14.67 -6.71
N CYS A 93 4.53 -15.15 -6.08
CA CYS A 93 4.74 -16.60 -5.94
C CYS A 93 3.89 -17.25 -4.84
N GLU A 94 3.27 -16.45 -3.98
CA GLU A 94 2.51 -16.88 -2.82
C GLU A 94 1.18 -16.14 -2.77
N ASP A 95 0.18 -16.72 -2.12
CA ASP A 95 -1.10 -16.07 -1.87
C ASP A 95 -0.90 -14.84 -0.96
N VAL A 96 -1.66 -13.78 -1.20
CA VAL A 96 -1.56 -12.53 -0.44
C VAL A 96 -2.93 -12.17 0.15
N ASP A 97 -2.95 -11.94 1.45
CA ASP A 97 -4.14 -11.44 2.16
C ASP A 97 -4.37 -9.96 1.81
N LEU A 98 -5.57 -9.60 1.35
CA LEU A 98 -5.97 -8.20 1.17
C LEU A 98 -6.86 -7.76 2.33
N PHE A 99 -6.29 -7.01 3.26
CA PHE A 99 -7.02 -6.32 4.31
C PHE A 99 -7.63 -5.03 3.74
N ALA A 100 -8.94 -5.06 3.51
CA ALA A 100 -9.69 -3.91 3.02
C ALA A 100 -11.06 -3.81 3.70
N GLU A 101 -11.43 -2.61 4.09
CA GLU A 101 -12.78 -2.36 4.62
C GLU A 101 -13.83 -2.59 3.52
N PRO A 102 -15.04 -3.11 3.84
CA PRO A 102 -16.02 -3.48 2.82
C PRO A 102 -16.39 -2.39 1.80
N ARG A 103 -16.44 -1.11 2.20
CA ARG A 103 -16.73 0.03 1.30
C ARG A 103 -15.53 0.37 0.42
N VAL A 104 -14.30 0.07 0.84
CA VAL A 104 -13.10 0.19 -0.01
C VAL A 104 -13.10 -0.95 -1.03
N TYR A 105 -13.28 -2.18 -0.58
CA TYR A 105 -13.30 -3.37 -1.43
C TYR A 105 -14.40 -3.29 -2.51
N GLN A 106 -15.62 -2.86 -2.14
CA GLN A 106 -16.69 -2.64 -3.12
C GLN A 106 -16.35 -1.57 -4.17
N ARG A 107 -15.60 -0.53 -3.79
CA ARG A 107 -15.19 0.50 -4.76
C ARG A 107 -14.07 0.02 -5.67
N LEU A 108 -13.14 -0.80 -5.18
CA LEU A 108 -12.13 -1.47 -6.01
C LEU A 108 -12.77 -2.29 -7.12
N ILE A 109 -13.75 -3.14 -6.77
CA ILE A 109 -14.49 -3.97 -7.73
C ILE A 109 -15.18 -3.10 -8.77
N ARG A 110 -15.89 -2.05 -8.33
CA ARG A 110 -16.68 -1.19 -9.24
C ARG A 110 -15.83 -0.36 -10.20
N LYS A 111 -14.65 0.09 -9.78
CA LYS A 111 -13.86 1.07 -10.53
C LYS A 111 -12.80 0.42 -11.43
N ASN A 112 -12.10 -0.59 -10.93
CA ASN A 112 -10.83 -1.01 -11.54
C ASN A 112 -10.66 -2.53 -11.69
N TRP A 113 -11.23 -3.35 -10.80
CA TRP A 113 -10.80 -4.75 -10.68
C TRP A 113 -11.87 -5.79 -11.01
N GLY A 114 -13.16 -5.42 -10.99
CA GLY A 114 -14.25 -6.31 -11.39
C GLY A 114 -14.18 -7.70 -10.73
N GLU A 115 -14.32 -8.74 -11.56
CA GLU A 115 -14.28 -10.15 -11.14
C GLU A 115 -12.86 -10.70 -10.95
N GLN A 116 -11.81 -9.93 -11.28
CA GLN A 116 -10.42 -10.40 -11.23
C GLN A 116 -9.82 -10.31 -9.83
N LEU A 117 -10.32 -9.42 -8.96
CA LEU A 117 -9.73 -9.17 -7.64
C LEU A 117 -9.59 -10.44 -6.74
N PRO A 118 -10.54 -11.38 -6.73
CA PRO A 118 -10.41 -12.65 -6.03
C PRO A 118 -9.34 -13.60 -6.61
N GLU A 119 -8.91 -13.40 -7.87
CA GLU A 119 -7.80 -14.14 -8.47
C GLU A 119 -6.44 -13.60 -8.00
N ILE A 120 -6.40 -12.35 -7.53
CA ILE A 120 -5.18 -11.65 -7.09
C ILE A 120 -4.93 -11.86 -5.59
N THR A 121 -5.99 -11.74 -4.79
CA THR A 121 -5.86 -11.65 -3.34
C THR A 121 -7.04 -12.27 -2.61
N PHE A 122 -6.80 -12.75 -1.39
CA PHE A 122 -7.88 -13.19 -0.50
C PHE A 122 -8.40 -12.02 0.34
N HIS A 123 -9.67 -11.63 0.17
CA HIS A 123 -10.23 -10.48 0.89
C HIS A 123 -10.47 -10.79 2.37
N PHE A 124 -9.72 -10.11 3.24
CA PHE A 124 -9.95 -10.08 4.68
C PHE A 124 -10.64 -8.76 5.07
N ALA A 125 -11.96 -8.82 5.30
CA ALA A 125 -12.72 -7.65 5.73
C ALA A 125 -12.36 -7.24 7.16
N PHE A 126 -12.10 -5.95 7.36
CA PHE A 126 -11.97 -5.35 8.69
C PHE A 126 -13.02 -4.28 8.94
N HIS A 127 -13.20 -3.93 10.21
CA HIS A 127 -14.00 -2.79 10.65
C HIS A 127 -13.16 -1.87 11.54
N PRO A 128 -13.28 -0.54 11.43
CA PRO A 128 -12.50 0.40 12.22
C PRO A 128 -12.73 0.19 13.72
N GLY A 129 -11.66 0.23 14.51
CA GLY A 129 -11.66 0.00 15.95
C GLY A 129 -11.61 -1.47 16.38
N VAL A 130 -11.82 -2.42 15.46
CA VAL A 130 -11.69 -3.85 15.76
C VAL A 130 -10.22 -4.25 15.69
N THR A 131 -9.66 -4.68 16.81
CA THR A 131 -8.28 -5.18 16.83
C THR A 131 -8.23 -6.62 16.37
N ILE A 132 -7.37 -6.90 15.40
CA ILE A 132 -7.11 -8.24 14.91
C ILE A 132 -5.78 -8.69 15.52
N ASN A 133 -5.81 -9.88 16.13
CA ASN A 133 -4.67 -10.50 16.79
C ASN A 133 -4.04 -11.52 15.85
N PHE A 134 -2.81 -11.25 15.45
CA PHE A 134 -1.89 -12.28 15.00
C PHE A 134 -1.03 -12.68 16.18
N LYS A 135 -0.75 -13.97 16.32
CA LYS A 135 -0.03 -14.58 17.45
C LYS A 135 0.99 -13.67 18.18
N ASP A 136 1.85 -12.98 17.43
CA ASP A 136 2.95 -12.17 17.94
C ASP A 136 2.81 -10.65 17.65
N PHE A 137 1.72 -10.20 17.01
CA PHE A 137 1.44 -8.79 16.74
C PHE A 137 -0.05 -8.48 16.56
N PHE A 138 -0.43 -7.25 16.86
CA PHE A 138 -1.80 -6.77 16.75
C PHE A 138 -1.88 -5.66 15.72
N PHE A 139 -2.99 -5.59 15.00
CA PHE A 139 -3.30 -4.42 14.20
C PHE A 139 -4.74 -3.95 14.40
N THR A 140 -4.90 -2.64 14.52
CA THR A 140 -6.18 -1.97 14.72
C THR A 140 -6.35 -0.91 13.63
N PRO A 141 -7.24 -1.12 12.65
CA PRO A 141 -7.59 -0.10 11.67
C PRO A 141 -8.43 1.00 12.33
N PHE A 142 -8.31 2.22 11.84
CA PHE A 142 -9.14 3.35 12.27
C PHE A 142 -9.52 4.22 11.08
N GLU A 143 -10.74 4.76 11.09
CA GLU A 143 -11.22 5.62 10.01
C GLU A 143 -10.54 6.99 10.06
N VAL A 144 -10.16 7.53 8.91
CA VAL A 144 -9.58 8.87 8.76
C VAL A 144 -10.42 9.72 7.81
N HIS A 145 -10.31 11.04 7.94
CA HIS A 145 -11.05 11.97 7.09
C HIS A 145 -10.40 12.10 5.71
N HIS A 146 -11.10 11.63 4.68
CA HIS A 146 -10.69 11.73 3.27
C HIS A 146 -11.94 11.81 2.35
N SER A 147 -11.74 12.07 1.05
CA SER A 147 -12.86 12.21 0.08
C SER A 147 -13.61 10.90 -0.20
N VAL A 148 -12.99 9.77 0.12
CA VAL A 148 -13.54 8.41 0.10
C VAL A 148 -13.25 7.73 1.43
N PRO A 149 -13.94 6.63 1.80
CA PRO A 149 -13.58 5.86 2.99
C PRO A 149 -12.10 5.50 2.97
N CYS A 150 -11.42 5.91 4.03
CA CYS A 150 -9.99 5.80 4.15
C CYS A 150 -9.66 5.40 5.58
N PHE A 151 -8.67 4.51 5.70
CA PHE A 151 -8.34 3.88 6.96
C PHE A 151 -6.84 4.00 7.23
N GLY A 152 -6.53 4.44 8.45
CA GLY A 152 -5.21 4.31 9.02
C GLY A 152 -5.06 2.98 9.76
N LEU A 153 -3.83 2.70 10.16
CA LEU A 153 -3.42 1.44 10.75
C LEU A 153 -2.57 1.71 12.00
N ALA A 154 -2.96 1.12 13.13
CA ALA A 154 -2.12 1.06 14.33
C ALA A 154 -1.59 -0.37 14.51
N LEU A 155 -0.28 -0.52 14.71
CA LEU A 155 0.42 -1.81 14.85
C LEU A 155 1.14 -1.89 16.19
N TYR A 156 1.02 -3.03 16.86
CA TYR A 156 1.62 -3.28 18.17
C TYR A 156 2.23 -4.68 18.20
N LEU A 157 3.34 -4.86 18.91
CA LEU A 157 3.90 -6.20 19.15
C LEU A 157 3.27 -6.79 20.42
N GLY A 158 3.10 -8.12 20.41
CA GLY A 158 2.68 -8.88 21.59
C GLY A 158 3.80 -9.23 22.55
#